data_AF-A0A1Q3DCM5-F1
#
_entry.id   AF-A0A1Q3DCM5-F1
#
_cell.length_a   1.000
_cell.length_b   1.000
_cell.length_c   1.000
_cell.angle_alpha   90.00
_cell.angle_beta   90.00
_cell.angle_gamma   90.00
#
_symmetry.space_group_name_H-M   'P 1'
#
loop_
_entity.id
_entity.type
_entity.pdbx_description
1 polymer ?
#
loop_
_entity_poly.entity_id
_entity_poly.type
_entity_poly.pdbx_seq_one_letter_code
_entity_poly.pdbx_strand_id
1 'polypeptide(L)'
;KLVYFKKAIEDMATGSLRRVAIAYRTYEAEKVPENEEELSRWELSEEELVLLAIVWIKDPCQPDVRGGVELCQNAGVKVYMVIGDNLETARAIALECRILKSVEEAAESNLIEGAVFGALSDTEKEEIVEKISVMRSSPNDKLLLLQALKRRGHVVGVTGDGTNNALALREDQDDIGLAVGIKGTEVAKANSDIIILDDNFASVVKVSFSGRSVYANILKFIQFQLTVDVVTLIINVVSASSSGDVPLNIVQLLWVNVIMGTLSALALVTEPLTDQLMNRPLVG
;
A
#
# COMPACT_ATOMS: atom_id res chain seq x y z
N LYS A 1 40.71 -4.11 19.83
CA LYS A 1 40.00 -4.97 18.84
C LYS A 1 38.48 -4.92 19.05
N LEU A 2 37.94 -5.25 20.22
CA LEU A 2 36.49 -5.17 20.52
C LEU A 2 35.86 -3.79 20.25
N VAL A 3 36.53 -2.71 20.64
CA VAL A 3 36.06 -1.33 20.39
C VAL A 3 36.00 -0.99 18.89
N TYR A 4 36.93 -1.52 18.09
CA TYR A 4 36.94 -1.30 16.64
C TYR A 4 35.76 -2.01 15.96
N PHE A 5 35.48 -3.26 16.34
CA PHE A 5 34.33 -3.99 15.79
C PHE A 5 33.00 -3.39 16.26
N LYS A 6 32.87 -3.00 17.52
CA LYS A 6 31.66 -2.29 18.00
C LYS A 6 31.42 -1.02 17.21
N LYS A 7 32.46 -0.20 17.01
CA LYS A 7 32.35 1.02 16.22
C LYS A 7 32.01 0.74 14.75
N ALA A 8 32.62 -0.25 14.12
CA ALA A 8 32.28 -0.63 12.74
C ALA A 8 30.85 -1.17 12.62
N ILE A 9 30.35 -1.89 13.64
CA ILE A 9 28.96 -2.38 13.68
C ILE A 9 27.99 -1.21 13.86
N GLU A 10 28.31 -0.23 14.71
CA GLU A 10 27.50 0.97 14.94
C GLU A 10 27.49 1.89 13.72
N ASP A 11 28.66 2.19 13.15
CA ASP A 11 28.80 3.04 11.96
C ASP A 11 28.03 2.43 10.78
N MET A 12 28.12 1.11 10.58
CA MET A 12 27.42 0.41 9.49
C MET A 12 25.93 0.12 9.79
N ALA A 13 25.49 0.22 11.06
CA ALA A 13 24.07 0.10 11.40
C ALA A 13 23.24 1.26 10.84
N THR A 14 23.87 2.42 10.60
CA THR A 14 23.21 3.58 9.98
C THR A 14 22.75 3.33 8.54
N GLY A 15 23.25 2.28 7.87
CA GLY A 15 23.00 2.00 6.45
C GLY A 15 21.85 1.02 6.14
N SER A 16 20.94 0.74 7.09
CA SER A 16 19.86 -0.25 6.90
C SER A 16 20.32 -1.69 6.61
N LEU A 17 21.48 -2.09 7.12
CA LEU A 17 22.08 -3.38 6.79
C LEU A 17 21.64 -4.45 7.80
N ARG A 18 21.13 -5.59 7.30
CA ARG A 18 20.96 -6.80 8.10
C ARG A 18 22.34 -7.35 8.45
N ARG A 19 22.56 -7.63 9.73
CA ARG A 19 23.87 -8.04 10.26
C ARG A 19 23.84 -9.53 10.57
N VAL A 20 24.83 -10.25 10.06
CA VAL A 20 25.03 -11.68 10.35
C VAL A 20 26.45 -11.86 10.85
N ALA A 21 26.61 -12.39 12.06
CA ALA A 21 27.91 -12.80 12.59
C ALA A 21 28.11 -14.29 12.34
N ILE A 22 29.26 -14.64 11.79
CA ILE A 22 29.68 -16.02 11.55
C ILE A 22 30.81 -16.31 12.54
N ALA A 23 30.57 -17.29 13.42
CA ALA A 23 31.55 -17.77 14.38
C ALA A 23 31.53 -19.30 14.39
N TYR A 24 32.63 -19.90 14.83
CA TYR A 24 32.72 -21.35 14.99
C TYR A 24 33.36 -21.70 16.34
N ARG A 25 33.12 -22.93 16.76
CA ARG A 25 33.85 -23.57 17.86
C ARG A 25 34.28 -24.95 17.41
N THR A 26 35.49 -25.33 17.79
CA THR A 26 36.02 -26.66 17.50
C THR A 26 35.62 -27.59 18.63
N TYR A 27 35.00 -28.71 18.28
CA TYR A 27 34.69 -29.81 19.20
C TYR A 27 35.54 -31.04 18.84
N GLU A 28 35.88 -31.84 19.84
CA GLU A 28 36.39 -33.19 19.62
C GLU A 28 35.25 -34.04 19.03
N ALA A 29 35.56 -34.84 18.00
CA ALA A 29 34.56 -35.61 17.26
C ALA A 29 33.68 -36.51 18.16
N GLU A 30 34.25 -37.03 19.24
CA GLU A 30 33.59 -37.90 20.22
C GLU A 30 32.49 -37.19 21.03
N LYS A 31 32.51 -35.85 21.07
CA LYS A 31 31.54 -35.03 21.82
C LYS A 31 30.41 -34.50 20.92
N VAL A 32 30.47 -34.77 19.61
CA VAL A 32 29.45 -34.37 18.64
C VAL A 32 28.52 -35.56 18.41
N PRO A 33 27.21 -35.42 18.66
CA PRO A 33 26.27 -36.51 18.42
C PRO A 33 26.19 -36.87 16.93
N GLU A 34 26.28 -38.15 16.59
CA GLU A 34 26.22 -38.64 15.20
C GLU A 34 24.77 -38.92 14.73
N ASN A 35 23.83 -39.12 15.66
CA ASN A 35 22.42 -39.41 15.36
C ASN A 35 21.59 -38.13 15.15
N GLU A 36 20.73 -38.10 14.11
CA GLU A 36 19.86 -36.95 13.80
C GLU A 36 18.94 -36.51 14.96
N GLU A 37 18.42 -37.47 15.74
CA GLU A 37 17.55 -37.17 16.89
C GLU A 37 18.29 -36.53 18.08
N GLU A 38 19.60 -36.77 18.21
CA GLU A 38 20.43 -36.17 19.25
C GLU A 38 21.02 -34.83 18.77
N LEU A 39 21.41 -34.75 17.49
CA LEU A 39 21.89 -33.53 16.86
C LEU A 39 20.84 -32.41 16.87
N SER A 40 19.57 -32.75 16.64
CA SER A 40 18.44 -31.80 16.69
C SER A 40 18.15 -31.26 18.09
N ARG A 41 18.60 -31.96 19.15
CA ARG A 41 18.51 -31.54 20.55
C ARG A 41 19.83 -30.98 21.10
N TRP A 42 20.90 -31.04 20.32
CA TRP A 42 22.22 -30.60 20.72
C TRP A 42 22.35 -29.09 20.52
N GLU A 43 22.44 -28.37 21.64
CA GLU A 43 22.66 -26.93 21.64
C GLU A 43 24.17 -26.62 21.63
N LEU A 44 24.59 -25.83 20.63
CA LEU A 44 25.92 -25.25 20.61
C LEU A 44 26.06 -24.29 21.79
N SER A 45 27.09 -24.50 22.61
CA SER A 45 27.41 -23.59 23.70
C SER A 45 27.80 -22.22 23.15
N GLU A 46 27.16 -21.16 23.64
CA GLU A 46 27.43 -19.76 23.24
C GLU A 46 28.76 -19.21 23.77
N GLU A 47 29.47 -19.98 24.60
CA GLU A 47 30.76 -19.62 25.18
C GLU A 47 31.94 -20.01 24.28
N GLU A 48 33.03 -19.24 24.31
CA GLU A 48 34.30 -19.51 23.58
C GLU A 48 34.20 -19.63 22.05
N LEU A 49 33.24 -18.95 21.43
CA LEU A 49 33.13 -18.87 19.97
C LEU A 49 34.27 -18.03 19.36
N VAL A 50 34.85 -18.53 18.26
CA VAL A 50 35.81 -17.80 17.44
C VAL A 50 35.07 -17.08 16.31
N LEU A 51 34.99 -15.76 16.40
CA LEU A 51 34.39 -14.92 15.36
C LEU A 51 35.24 -14.96 14.08
N LEU A 52 34.66 -15.40 12.97
CA LEU A 52 35.30 -15.45 11.65
C LEU A 52 35.02 -14.18 10.85
N ALA A 53 33.74 -13.82 10.73
CA ALA A 53 33.30 -12.75 9.86
C ALA A 53 32.02 -12.09 10.39
N ILE A 54 31.84 -10.83 10.02
CA ILE A 54 30.57 -10.13 10.11
C ILE A 54 30.20 -9.76 8.68
N VAL A 55 29.01 -10.17 8.26
CA VAL A 55 28.47 -9.89 6.93
C VAL A 55 27.30 -8.93 7.07
N TRP A 56 27.26 -7.95 6.19
CA TRP A 56 26.16 -7.00 6.08
C TRP A 56 25.40 -7.27 4.80
N ILE A 57 24.11 -7.47 4.92
CA ILE A 57 23.21 -7.75 3.81
C ILE A 57 22.27 -6.56 3.69
N LYS A 58 22.33 -5.85 2.55
CA LYS A 58 21.38 -4.78 2.24
C LYS A 58 20.20 -5.39 1.51
N ASP A 59 18.99 -5.01 1.91
CA ASP A 59 17.79 -5.17 1.10
C ASP A 59 17.49 -3.83 0.42
N PRO A 60 17.93 -3.61 -0.83
CA PRO A 60 17.80 -2.31 -1.47
C PRO A 60 16.35 -2.03 -1.87
N CYS A 61 15.93 -0.77 -1.73
CA CYS A 61 14.68 -0.30 -2.31
C CYS A 61 14.75 -0.46 -3.84
N GLN A 62 13.68 -0.98 -4.46
CA GLN A 62 13.64 -1.04 -5.93
C GLN A 62 13.69 0.38 -6.50
N PRO A 63 14.41 0.61 -7.62
CA PRO A 63 14.64 1.94 -8.16
C PRO A 63 13.34 2.68 -8.49
N ASP A 64 12.31 1.96 -8.92
CA ASP A 64 11.02 2.54 -9.33
C ASP A 64 10.12 2.95 -8.14
N VAL A 65 10.36 2.39 -6.95
CA VAL A 65 9.56 2.68 -5.74
C VAL A 65 9.70 4.14 -5.37
N ARG A 66 10.92 4.69 -5.42
CA ARG A 66 11.18 6.08 -5.03
C ARG A 66 10.36 7.06 -5.87
N GLY A 67 10.41 6.92 -7.19
CA GLY A 67 9.63 7.78 -8.09
C GLY A 67 8.12 7.62 -7.88
N GLY A 68 7.67 6.38 -7.66
CA GLY A 68 6.26 6.10 -7.36
C GLY A 68 5.78 6.75 -6.06
N VAL A 69 6.57 6.68 -4.99
CA VAL A 69 6.24 7.29 -3.69
C VAL A 69 6.16 8.82 -3.81
N GLU A 70 7.12 9.44 -4.47
CA GLU A 70 7.11 10.89 -4.71
C GLU A 70 5.87 11.31 -5.51
N LEU A 71 5.48 10.55 -6.55
CA LEU A 71 4.25 10.79 -7.31
C LEU A 71 2.99 10.67 -6.44
N CYS A 72 2.89 9.62 -5.62
CA CYS A 72 1.78 9.45 -4.68
C CYS A 72 1.66 10.65 -3.72
N GLN A 73 2.77 11.04 -3.11
CA GLN A 73 2.78 12.15 -2.15
C GLN A 73 2.42 13.48 -2.81
N ASN A 74 2.95 13.75 -4.01
CA ASN A 74 2.60 14.96 -4.76
C ASN A 74 1.11 15.01 -5.15
N ALA A 75 0.49 13.84 -5.34
CA ALA A 75 -0.93 13.71 -5.62
C ALA A 75 -1.82 13.68 -4.36
N GLY A 76 -1.25 13.98 -3.19
CA GLY A 76 -1.94 14.01 -1.90
C GLY A 76 -2.24 12.64 -1.30
N VAL A 77 -1.63 11.56 -1.81
CA VAL A 77 -1.74 10.21 -1.23
C VAL A 77 -0.66 10.03 -0.17
N LYS A 78 -1.06 9.81 1.08
CA LYS A 78 -0.12 9.50 2.15
C LYS A 78 0.29 8.02 2.09
N VAL A 79 1.58 7.77 2.00
CA VAL A 79 2.15 6.41 1.93
C VAL A 79 2.62 5.98 3.32
N TYR A 80 2.17 4.80 3.77
CA TYR A 80 2.60 4.19 5.01
C TYR A 80 3.53 3.00 4.74
N MET A 81 4.65 2.93 5.44
CA MET A 81 5.53 1.76 5.46
C MET A 81 5.24 0.93 6.71
N VAL A 82 4.85 -0.32 6.51
CA VAL A 82 4.43 -1.22 7.60
C VAL A 82 5.21 -2.53 7.49
N ILE A 83 6.28 -2.66 8.28
CA ILE A 83 7.29 -3.72 8.15
C ILE A 83 7.48 -4.51 9.45
N GLY A 84 7.85 -5.79 9.36
CA GLY A 84 8.15 -6.62 10.55
C GLY A 84 9.58 -6.46 11.09
N ASP A 85 10.47 -5.86 10.30
CA ASP A 85 11.87 -5.61 10.67
C ASP A 85 12.00 -4.54 11.77
N ASN A 86 13.21 -4.41 12.30
CA ASN A 86 13.51 -3.41 13.32
C ASN A 86 13.23 -1.98 12.82
N LEU A 87 12.84 -1.11 13.75
CA LEU A 87 12.45 0.28 13.45
C LEU A 87 13.57 1.08 12.79
N GLU A 88 14.83 0.85 13.18
CA GLU A 88 16.01 1.48 12.57
C GLU A 88 16.17 1.12 11.08
N THR A 89 15.96 -0.15 10.73
CA THR A 89 15.97 -0.60 9.33
C THR A 89 14.81 0.04 8.56
N ALA A 90 13.61 0.04 9.15
CA ALA A 90 12.43 0.66 8.56
C ALA A 90 12.66 2.15 8.28
N ARG A 91 13.27 2.88 9.22
CA ARG A 91 13.64 4.29 9.09
C ARG A 91 14.54 4.54 7.90
N ALA A 92 15.59 3.74 7.76
CA ALA A 92 16.57 3.92 6.71
C ALA A 92 16.01 3.57 5.32
N ILE A 93 15.20 2.51 5.20
CA ILE A 93 14.50 2.20 3.94
C ILE A 93 13.47 3.30 3.61
N ALA A 94 12.73 3.80 4.60
CA ALA A 94 11.74 4.85 4.37
C ALA A 94 12.37 6.16 3.88
N LEU A 95 13.58 6.50 4.34
CA LEU A 95 14.37 7.62 3.82
C LEU A 95 14.86 7.34 2.38
N GLU A 96 15.35 6.13 2.10
CA GLU A 96 15.83 5.74 0.77
C GLU A 96 14.70 5.77 -0.28
N CYS A 97 13.52 5.26 0.07
CA CYS A 97 12.34 5.25 -0.78
C CYS A 97 11.56 6.57 -0.78
N ARG A 98 12.03 7.61 -0.06
CA ARG A 98 11.38 8.95 0.04
C ARG A 98 9.98 8.95 0.64
N ILE A 99 9.66 7.94 1.45
CA ILE A 99 8.45 7.95 2.30
C ILE A 99 8.60 9.03 3.37
N LEU A 100 9.81 9.16 3.93
CA LEU A 100 10.22 10.27 4.79
C LEU A 100 11.09 11.24 3.97
N LYS A 101 10.78 12.53 3.96
CA LYS A 101 11.45 13.51 3.08
C LYS A 101 12.78 14.01 3.63
N SER A 102 12.92 14.11 4.94
CA SER A 102 14.14 14.55 5.61
C SER A 102 14.47 13.71 6.84
N VAL A 103 15.72 13.84 7.32
CA VAL A 103 16.14 13.21 8.57
C VAL A 103 15.38 13.78 9.78
N GLU A 104 14.86 15.02 9.69
CA GLU A 104 14.00 15.61 10.71
C GLU A 104 12.59 15.00 10.69
N GLU A 105 12.04 14.71 9.51
CA GLU A 105 10.81 13.90 9.39
C GLU A 105 11.04 12.44 9.82
N ALA A 106 12.28 11.96 9.82
CA ALA A 106 12.64 10.68 10.42
C ALA A 106 12.81 10.75 11.94
N ALA A 107 12.33 11.80 12.61
CA ALA A 107 12.24 11.86 14.07
C ALA A 107 11.18 10.86 14.60
N GLU A 108 11.29 10.51 15.88
CA GLU A 108 10.41 9.56 16.57
C GLU A 108 8.91 9.87 16.43
N SER A 109 8.53 11.11 16.09
CA SER A 109 7.12 11.47 15.89
C SER A 109 6.44 10.76 14.71
N ASN A 110 7.21 10.35 13.69
CA ASN A 110 6.67 9.73 12.48
C ASN A 110 6.88 8.20 12.44
N LEU A 111 7.57 7.66 13.46
CA LEU A 111 7.90 6.25 13.60
C LEU A 111 7.22 5.70 14.86
N ILE A 112 6.60 4.53 14.76
CA ILE A 112 5.98 3.89 15.92
C ILE A 112 6.22 2.39 15.94
N GLU A 113 6.41 1.84 17.13
CA GLU A 113 6.37 0.39 17.32
C GLU A 113 4.92 -0.08 17.46
N GLY A 114 4.59 -1.19 16.80
CA GLY A 114 3.24 -1.76 16.78
C GLY A 114 2.74 -2.12 18.18
N ALA A 115 3.63 -2.54 19.08
CA ALA A 115 3.29 -2.78 20.49
C ALA A 115 2.83 -1.49 21.20
N VAL A 116 3.49 -0.36 20.94
CA VAL A 116 3.09 0.94 21.47
C VAL A 116 1.77 1.37 20.84
N PHE A 117 1.64 1.24 19.51
CA PHE A 117 0.41 1.58 18.80
C PHE A 117 -0.79 0.76 19.28
N GLY A 118 -0.62 -0.53 19.52
CA GLY A 118 -1.67 -1.43 20.00
C GLY A 118 -2.16 -1.09 21.40
N ALA A 119 -1.27 -0.60 22.28
CA ALA A 119 -1.58 -0.22 23.66
C ALA A 119 -2.35 1.10 23.79
N LEU A 120 -2.38 1.92 22.74
CA LEU A 120 -3.13 3.19 22.72
C LEU A 120 -4.64 2.95 22.74
N SER A 121 -5.38 3.92 23.26
CA SER A 121 -6.82 3.98 23.08
C SER A 121 -7.19 4.23 21.62
N ASP A 122 -8.41 3.87 21.23
CA ASP A 122 -8.88 4.03 19.85
C ASP A 122 -8.84 5.50 19.37
N THR A 123 -9.17 6.45 20.25
CA THR A 123 -9.09 7.88 19.94
C THR A 123 -7.67 8.37 19.74
N GLU A 124 -6.71 7.85 20.53
CA GLU A 124 -5.29 8.19 20.36
C GLU A 124 -4.72 7.57 19.09
N LYS A 125 -5.10 6.33 18.75
CA LYS A 125 -4.74 5.68 17.48
C LYS A 125 -5.17 6.55 16.31
N GLU A 126 -6.42 7.00 16.32
CA GLU A 126 -6.98 7.87 15.29
C GLU A 126 -6.19 9.18 15.12
N GLU A 127 -5.69 9.80 16.19
CA GLU A 127 -4.84 11.01 16.08
C GLU A 127 -3.41 10.71 15.62
N ILE A 128 -2.84 9.58 16.06
CA ILE A 128 -1.47 9.20 15.75
C ILE A 128 -1.33 8.73 14.31
N VAL A 129 -2.34 8.07 13.73
CA VAL A 129 -2.30 7.64 12.32
C VAL A 129 -2.07 8.82 11.36
N GLU A 130 -2.57 10.01 11.67
CA GLU A 130 -2.35 11.21 10.86
C GLU A 130 -0.90 11.71 10.88
N LYS A 131 -0.14 11.38 11.92
CA LYS A 131 1.24 11.84 12.10
C LYS A 131 2.26 10.81 11.62
N ILE A 132 2.02 9.53 11.88
CA ILE A 132 2.99 8.48 11.55
C ILE A 132 3.05 8.21 10.04
N SER A 133 4.20 7.69 9.60
CA SER A 133 4.41 7.18 8.25
C SER A 133 5.07 5.81 8.24
N VAL A 134 5.76 5.44 9.32
CA VAL A 134 6.47 4.15 9.42
C VAL A 134 6.08 3.44 10.70
N MET A 135 5.68 2.18 10.58
CA MET A 135 5.35 1.33 11.72
C MET A 135 6.08 -0.01 11.64
N ARG A 136 6.75 -0.40 12.73
CA ARG A 136 7.14 -1.79 12.93
C ARG A 136 5.93 -2.57 13.42
N SER A 137 5.47 -3.57 12.68
CA SER A 137 4.19 -4.21 12.96
C SER A 137 4.27 -5.73 13.02
N SER A 138 3.57 -6.34 13.97
CA SER A 138 3.09 -7.71 13.84
C SER A 138 1.87 -7.76 12.89
N PRO A 139 1.45 -8.95 12.41
CA PRO A 139 0.27 -9.07 11.55
C PRO A 139 -1.00 -8.43 12.16
N ASN A 140 -1.20 -8.56 13.47
CA ASN A 140 -2.35 -7.97 14.17
C ASN A 140 -2.28 -6.44 14.22
N ASP A 141 -1.08 -5.87 14.38
CA ASP A 141 -0.92 -4.42 14.44
C ASP A 141 -1.27 -3.76 13.09
N LYS A 142 -1.05 -4.47 11.97
CA LYS A 142 -1.48 -4.00 10.64
C LYS A 142 -2.98 -3.79 10.58
N LEU A 143 -3.75 -4.75 11.11
CA LEU A 143 -5.21 -4.64 11.17
C LEU A 143 -5.67 -3.46 12.02
N LEU A 144 -5.04 -3.25 13.18
CA LEU A 144 -5.35 -2.10 14.05
C LEU A 144 -5.07 -0.76 13.35
N LEU A 145 -3.99 -0.68 12.58
CA LEU A 145 -3.65 0.52 11.81
C LEU A 145 -4.71 0.80 10.74
N LEU A 146 -5.14 -0.23 10.00
CA LEU A 146 -6.17 -0.11 8.97
C LEU A 146 -7.51 0.32 9.57
N GLN A 147 -7.91 -0.28 10.69
CA GLN A 147 -9.14 0.09 11.40
C GLN A 147 -9.10 1.56 11.87
N ALA A 148 -7.96 2.03 12.39
CA ALA A 148 -7.82 3.43 12.81
C ALA A 148 -7.89 4.42 11.63
N LEU A 149 -7.28 4.08 10.49
CA LEU A 149 -7.38 4.88 9.26
C LEU A 149 -8.82 4.93 8.73
N LYS A 150 -9.53 3.79 8.72
CA LYS A 150 -10.93 3.69 8.31
C LYS A 150 -11.86 4.52 9.20
N ARG A 151 -11.66 4.49 10.51
CA ARG A 151 -12.48 5.30 11.46
C ARG A 151 -12.31 6.80 11.25
N ARG A 152 -11.15 7.24 10.74
CA ARG A 152 -10.91 8.62 10.30
C ARG A 152 -11.56 8.98 8.95
N GLY A 153 -12.16 8.01 8.27
CA GLY A 153 -12.81 8.20 6.97
C GLY A 153 -11.85 8.13 5.78
N HIS A 154 -10.62 7.64 5.97
CA HIS A 154 -9.68 7.44 4.86
C HIS A 154 -10.04 6.19 4.07
N VAL A 155 -9.93 6.28 2.74
CA VAL A 155 -9.90 5.13 1.84
C VAL A 155 -8.47 4.62 1.78
N VAL A 156 -8.26 3.34 2.06
CA VAL A 156 -6.93 2.75 2.17
C VAL A 156 -6.70 1.75 1.05
N GLY A 157 -5.51 1.81 0.44
CA GLY A 157 -5.02 0.78 -0.47
C GLY A 157 -3.91 0.00 0.21
N VAL A 158 -4.05 -1.31 0.34
CA VAL A 158 -3.05 -2.16 0.98
C VAL A 158 -2.30 -2.96 -0.07
N THR A 159 -0.97 -2.85 -0.05
CA THR A 159 -0.09 -3.68 -0.90
C THR A 159 0.64 -4.72 -0.05
N GLY A 160 0.65 -5.98 -0.49
CA GLY A 160 1.30 -7.05 0.25
C GLY A 160 1.69 -8.25 -0.60
N ASP A 161 2.78 -8.91 -0.19
CA ASP A 161 3.35 -10.10 -0.83
C ASP A 161 3.18 -11.38 0.02
N GLY A 162 3.26 -11.27 1.34
CA GLY A 162 3.23 -12.40 2.27
C GLY A 162 1.84 -12.87 2.72
N THR A 163 1.77 -14.10 3.21
CA THR A 163 0.59 -14.69 3.88
C THR A 163 0.13 -13.87 5.09
N ASN A 164 1.06 -13.20 5.77
CA ASN A 164 0.77 -12.29 6.88
C ASN A 164 -0.06 -11.08 6.46
N ASN A 165 -0.06 -10.72 5.17
CA ASN A 165 -0.86 -9.62 4.65
C ASN A 165 -2.25 -10.10 4.18
N ALA A 166 -2.49 -11.41 4.07
CA ALA A 166 -3.75 -11.95 3.58
C ALA A 166 -4.95 -11.62 4.49
N LEU A 167 -4.73 -11.49 5.80
CA LEU A 167 -5.78 -11.06 6.73
C LEU A 167 -6.13 -9.58 6.55
N ALA A 168 -5.12 -8.72 6.36
CA ALA A 168 -5.32 -7.31 6.06
C ALA A 168 -6.12 -7.14 4.76
N LEU A 169 -5.67 -7.80 3.68
CA LEU A 169 -6.35 -7.77 2.38
C LEU A 169 -7.81 -8.26 2.44
N ARG A 170 -8.14 -9.16 3.38
CA ARG A 170 -9.49 -9.73 3.50
C ARG A 170 -10.41 -8.91 4.40
N GLU A 171 -9.88 -8.24 5.43
CA GLU A 171 -10.62 -7.25 6.24
C GLU A 171 -10.74 -5.89 5.54
N ASP A 172 -10.08 -5.73 4.39
CA ASP A 172 -10.26 -4.61 3.45
C ASP A 172 -11.52 -4.76 2.58
N GLN A 173 -12.59 -5.39 3.07
CA GLN A 173 -13.83 -5.55 2.30
C GLN A 173 -14.51 -4.23 1.87
N ASP A 174 -14.11 -3.10 2.45
CA ASP A 174 -14.55 -1.74 2.07
C ASP A 174 -13.45 -0.91 1.35
N ASP A 175 -12.29 -1.51 1.06
CA ASP A 175 -11.06 -0.87 0.55
C ASP A 175 -10.43 -1.69 -0.59
N ILE A 176 -9.27 -1.28 -1.14
CA ILE A 176 -8.65 -1.96 -2.30
C ILE A 176 -7.40 -2.75 -1.87
N GLY A 177 -7.45 -4.07 -2.01
CA GLY A 177 -6.31 -4.96 -1.81
C GLY A 177 -5.48 -5.16 -3.09
N LEU A 178 -4.17 -4.93 -3.00
CA LEU A 178 -3.21 -5.15 -4.09
C LEU A 178 -2.18 -6.23 -3.74
N ALA A 179 -2.11 -7.29 -4.55
CA ALA A 179 -1.08 -8.32 -4.44
C ALA A 179 -0.06 -8.22 -5.58
N VAL A 180 1.18 -8.61 -5.30
CA VAL A 180 2.23 -8.76 -6.32
C VAL A 180 2.17 -10.16 -6.95
N GLY A 181 2.41 -10.24 -8.26
CA GLY A 181 2.20 -11.43 -9.07
C GLY A 181 3.31 -12.49 -8.97
N ILE A 182 4.57 -12.08 -8.88
CA ILE A 182 5.73 -12.99 -8.92
C ILE A 182 6.14 -13.38 -7.50
N LYS A 183 6.40 -12.39 -6.63
CA LYS A 183 6.82 -12.60 -5.23
C LYS A 183 5.65 -12.87 -4.30
N GLY A 184 4.43 -12.59 -4.72
CA GLY A 184 3.25 -12.73 -3.88
C GLY A 184 2.86 -14.18 -3.68
N THR A 185 2.50 -14.52 -2.45
CA THR A 185 1.94 -15.83 -2.11
C THR A 185 0.57 -16.01 -2.74
N GLU A 186 0.21 -17.25 -3.09
CA GLU A 186 -1.11 -17.57 -3.67
C GLU A 186 -2.26 -17.17 -2.73
N VAL A 187 -2.02 -17.23 -1.41
CA VAL A 187 -2.98 -16.77 -0.40
C VAL A 187 -3.19 -15.26 -0.48
N ALA A 188 -2.14 -14.46 -0.70
CA ALA A 188 -2.29 -13.02 -0.87
C ALA A 188 -3.05 -12.67 -2.16
N LYS A 189 -2.72 -13.33 -3.28
CA LYS A 189 -3.41 -13.14 -4.57
C LYS A 189 -4.89 -13.50 -4.52
N ALA A 190 -5.23 -14.59 -3.82
CA ALA A 190 -6.62 -15.03 -3.68
C ALA A 190 -7.48 -14.10 -2.81
N ASN A 191 -6.85 -13.26 -1.98
CA ASN A 191 -7.55 -12.29 -1.12
C ASN A 191 -7.41 -10.83 -1.61
N SER A 192 -6.81 -10.58 -2.78
CA SER A 192 -6.64 -9.23 -3.35
C SER A 192 -7.62 -8.94 -4.49
N ASP A 193 -8.03 -7.69 -4.64
CA ASP A 193 -8.86 -7.22 -5.75
C ASP A 193 -8.06 -7.01 -7.04
N ILE A 194 -6.79 -6.59 -6.90
CA ILE A 194 -5.90 -6.28 -8.03
C ILE A 194 -4.58 -7.04 -7.87
N ILE A 195 -4.16 -7.73 -8.93
CA ILE A 195 -2.88 -8.43 -8.98
C ILE A 195 -1.93 -7.69 -9.93
N ILE A 196 -0.79 -7.24 -9.40
CA ILE A 196 0.27 -6.55 -10.14
C ILE A 196 1.24 -7.59 -10.69
N LEU A 197 1.09 -7.93 -11.97
CA LEU A 197 1.80 -9.04 -12.60
C LEU A 197 3.32 -8.85 -12.73
N ASP A 198 3.80 -7.60 -12.74
CA ASP A 198 5.20 -7.22 -12.97
C ASP A 198 5.97 -6.92 -11.68
N ASP A 199 5.33 -7.04 -10.51
CA ASP A 199 5.90 -6.71 -9.19
C ASP A 199 6.46 -5.29 -9.05
N ASN A 200 6.05 -4.38 -9.95
CA ASN A 200 6.56 -3.02 -9.96
C ASN A 200 5.63 -2.08 -9.20
N PHE A 201 6.19 -1.34 -8.24
CA PHE A 201 5.45 -0.31 -7.52
C PHE A 201 4.94 0.81 -8.45
N ALA A 202 5.65 1.11 -9.54
CA ALA A 202 5.16 2.07 -10.53
C ALA A 202 3.80 1.65 -11.14
N SER A 203 3.54 0.34 -11.25
CA SER A 203 2.27 -0.19 -11.74
C SER A 203 1.14 0.01 -10.73
N VAL A 204 1.41 -0.12 -9.42
CA VAL A 204 0.46 0.25 -8.36
C VAL A 204 0.04 1.71 -8.48
N VAL A 205 1.02 2.59 -8.63
CA VAL A 205 0.81 4.04 -8.78
C VAL A 205 -0.01 4.35 -10.03
N LYS A 206 0.34 3.72 -11.16
CA LYS A 206 -0.38 3.88 -12.43
C LYS A 206 -1.83 3.42 -12.33
N VAL A 207 -2.10 2.31 -11.66
CA VAL A 207 -3.47 1.80 -11.45
C VAL A 207 -4.29 2.80 -10.62
N SER A 208 -3.73 3.31 -9.52
CA SER A 208 -4.40 4.31 -8.67
C SER A 208 -4.77 5.58 -9.47
N PHE A 209 -3.84 6.10 -10.26
CA PHE A 209 -4.09 7.28 -11.10
C PHE A 209 -5.06 7.01 -12.25
N SER A 210 -5.03 5.82 -12.82
CA SER A 210 -6.00 5.41 -13.85
C SER A 210 -7.41 5.36 -13.28
N GLY A 211 -7.57 4.89 -12.04
CA GLY A 211 -8.84 4.92 -11.32
C GLY A 211 -9.43 6.33 -11.20
N ARG A 212 -8.61 7.34 -10.87
CA ARG A 212 -9.05 8.75 -10.82
C ARG A 212 -9.56 9.25 -12.18
N SER A 213 -8.89 8.86 -13.26
CA SER A 213 -9.29 9.23 -14.62
C SER A 213 -10.62 8.59 -15.00
N VAL A 214 -10.79 7.29 -14.72
CA VAL A 214 -12.04 6.57 -14.95
C VAL A 214 -13.18 7.20 -14.14
N TYR A 215 -12.95 7.52 -12.87
CA TYR A 215 -13.95 8.18 -12.03
C TYR A 215 -14.38 9.55 -12.57
N ALA A 216 -13.42 10.40 -12.96
CA ALA A 216 -13.71 11.72 -13.52
C ALA A 216 -14.52 11.61 -14.82
N ASN A 217 -14.18 10.63 -15.65
CA ASN A 217 -14.90 10.35 -16.88
C ASN A 217 -16.34 9.88 -16.55
N ILE A 218 -16.52 8.96 -15.60
CA ILE A 218 -17.87 8.50 -15.17
C ILE A 218 -18.74 9.67 -14.72
N LEU A 219 -18.20 10.62 -13.94
CA LEU A 219 -18.94 11.81 -13.53
C LEU A 219 -19.38 12.68 -14.72
N LYS A 220 -18.51 12.88 -15.72
CA LYS A 220 -18.89 13.59 -16.95
C LYS A 220 -20.01 12.87 -17.69
N PHE A 221 -19.96 11.54 -17.77
CA PHE A 221 -21.00 10.72 -18.39
C PHE A 221 -22.33 10.86 -17.64
N ILE A 222 -22.33 10.75 -16.32
CA ILE A 222 -23.54 10.94 -15.50
C ILE A 222 -24.10 12.35 -15.68
N GLN A 223 -23.23 13.37 -15.67
CA GLN A 223 -23.65 14.75 -15.90
C GLN A 223 -24.29 14.94 -17.28
N PHE A 224 -23.70 14.38 -18.33
CA PHE A 224 -24.24 14.43 -19.69
C PHE A 224 -25.61 13.74 -19.77
N GLN A 225 -25.70 12.50 -19.27
CA GLN A 225 -26.92 11.72 -19.30
C GLN A 225 -28.06 12.42 -18.54
N LEU A 226 -27.78 12.90 -17.33
CA LEU A 226 -28.76 13.59 -16.49
C LEU A 226 -29.22 14.90 -17.13
N THR A 227 -28.31 15.63 -17.80
CA THR A 227 -28.67 16.87 -18.52
C THR A 227 -29.67 16.58 -19.64
N VAL A 228 -29.44 15.54 -20.44
CA VAL A 228 -30.35 15.20 -21.55
C VAL A 228 -31.68 14.67 -21.02
N ASP A 229 -31.66 13.82 -20.00
CA ASP A 229 -32.89 13.31 -19.37
C ASP A 229 -33.76 14.47 -18.81
N VAL A 230 -33.15 15.43 -18.11
CA VAL A 230 -33.85 16.60 -17.56
C VAL A 230 -34.39 17.50 -18.65
N VAL A 231 -33.60 17.83 -19.68
CA VAL A 231 -34.04 18.67 -20.81
C VAL A 231 -35.20 18.03 -21.54
N THR A 232 -35.10 16.73 -21.80
CA THR A 232 -36.13 15.95 -22.50
C THR A 232 -37.43 15.91 -21.70
N LEU A 233 -37.34 15.72 -20.38
CA LEU A 233 -38.49 15.80 -19.48
C LEU A 233 -39.15 17.18 -19.53
N ILE A 234 -38.37 18.26 -19.42
CA ILE A 234 -38.89 19.63 -19.46
C ILE A 234 -39.60 19.91 -20.79
N ILE A 235 -39.01 19.53 -21.93
CA ILE A 235 -39.62 19.73 -23.25
C ILE A 235 -40.97 19.01 -23.34
N ASN A 236 -41.04 17.76 -22.87
CA ASN A 236 -42.29 16.99 -22.89
C ASN A 236 -43.36 17.63 -21.99
N VAL A 237 -43.00 18.07 -20.79
CA VAL A 237 -43.95 18.71 -19.85
C VAL A 237 -44.47 20.04 -20.40
N VAL A 238 -43.58 20.89 -20.94
CA VAL A 238 -43.95 22.20 -21.51
C VAL A 238 -44.82 22.01 -22.76
N SER A 239 -44.47 21.09 -23.65
CA SER A 239 -45.27 20.81 -24.85
C SER A 239 -46.63 20.23 -24.53
N ALA A 240 -46.71 19.29 -23.57
CA ALA A 240 -47.99 18.73 -23.12
C ALA A 240 -48.90 19.83 -22.52
N SER A 241 -48.31 20.77 -21.78
CA SER A 241 -49.06 21.86 -21.13
C SER A 241 -49.51 22.95 -22.12
N SER A 242 -48.71 23.24 -23.16
CA SER A 242 -48.99 24.31 -24.11
C SER A 242 -49.82 23.85 -25.31
N SER A 243 -49.51 22.68 -25.86
CA SER A 243 -50.02 22.20 -27.15
C SER A 243 -51.01 21.05 -27.00
N GLY A 244 -51.07 20.40 -25.82
CA GLY A 244 -51.83 19.17 -25.59
C GLY A 244 -51.16 17.91 -26.14
N ASP A 245 -50.26 18.06 -27.12
CA ASP A 245 -49.50 16.98 -27.73
C ASP A 245 -48.09 16.83 -27.14
N VAL A 246 -47.69 15.58 -26.88
CA VAL A 246 -46.34 15.23 -26.42
C VAL A 246 -45.45 14.96 -27.63
N PRO A 247 -44.31 15.67 -27.77
CA PRO A 247 -43.48 15.61 -28.97
C PRO A 247 -42.72 14.29 -29.09
N LEU A 248 -42.42 13.63 -27.96
CA LEU A 248 -41.78 12.32 -27.92
C LEU A 248 -42.66 11.32 -27.18
N ASN A 249 -43.01 10.22 -27.86
CA ASN A 249 -43.71 9.10 -27.23
C ASN A 249 -42.74 8.33 -26.31
N ILE A 250 -43.28 7.60 -25.32
CA ILE A 250 -42.55 6.75 -24.37
C ILE A 250 -41.57 5.82 -25.07
N VAL A 251 -41.97 5.22 -26.20
CA VAL A 251 -41.10 4.32 -26.99
C VAL A 251 -39.93 5.09 -27.63
N GLN A 252 -40.16 6.31 -28.11
CA GLN A 252 -39.10 7.15 -28.70
C GLN A 252 -38.11 7.64 -27.65
N LEU A 253 -38.61 8.01 -26.47
CA LEU A 253 -37.79 8.35 -25.30
C LEU A 253 -36.87 7.20 -24.90
N LEU A 254 -37.41 5.98 -24.85
CA LEU A 254 -36.62 4.79 -24.56
C LEU A 254 -35.50 4.59 -25.59
N TRP A 255 -35.79 4.74 -26.88
CA TRP A 255 -34.79 4.63 -27.94
C TRP A 255 -33.70 5.69 -27.84
N VAL A 256 -34.07 6.95 -27.55
CA VAL A 256 -33.10 8.03 -27.34
C VAL A 256 -32.19 7.68 -26.17
N ASN A 257 -32.73 7.22 -25.04
CA ASN A 257 -31.91 6.88 -23.87
C ASN A 257 -30.99 5.68 -24.10
N VAL A 258 -31.44 4.65 -24.81
CA VAL A 258 -30.60 3.49 -25.13
C VAL A 258 -29.48 3.87 -26.10
N ILE A 259 -29.79 4.58 -27.18
CA ILE A 259 -28.81 4.94 -28.20
C ILE A 259 -27.81 5.96 -27.65
N MET A 260 -28.29 6.99 -26.97
CA MET A 260 -27.44 8.00 -26.36
C MET A 260 -26.56 7.41 -25.26
N GLY A 261 -27.13 6.59 -24.37
CA GLY A 261 -26.39 5.96 -23.28
C GLY A 261 -25.25 5.07 -23.81
N THR A 262 -25.52 4.29 -24.86
CA THR A 262 -24.49 3.42 -25.47
C THR A 262 -23.39 4.21 -26.19
N LEU A 263 -23.73 5.22 -26.99
CA LEU A 263 -22.75 6.07 -27.67
C LEU A 263 -21.92 6.91 -26.69
N SER A 264 -22.54 7.41 -25.62
CA SER A 264 -21.86 8.20 -24.59
C SER A 264 -20.94 7.34 -23.72
N ALA A 265 -21.35 6.10 -23.42
CA ALA A 265 -20.49 5.12 -22.75
C ALA A 265 -19.28 4.73 -23.62
N LEU A 266 -19.44 4.68 -24.95
CA LEU A 266 -18.30 4.45 -25.85
C LEU A 266 -17.35 5.64 -25.88
N ALA A 267 -17.87 6.87 -25.92
CA ALA A 267 -17.07 8.09 -25.82
C ALA A 267 -16.29 8.15 -24.49
N LEU A 268 -16.91 7.70 -23.40
CA LEU A 268 -16.30 7.61 -22.08
C LEU A 268 -15.07 6.69 -22.04
N VAL A 269 -15.16 5.50 -22.65
CA VAL A 269 -14.06 4.51 -22.67
C VAL A 269 -12.89 4.97 -23.55
N THR A 270 -13.15 5.87 -24.51
CA THR A 270 -12.14 6.36 -25.46
C THR A 270 -11.48 7.66 -25.01
N GLU A 271 -11.97 8.32 -23.96
CA GLU A 271 -11.39 9.56 -23.45
C GLU A 271 -10.03 9.27 -22.78
N PRO A 272 -8.93 9.90 -23.23
CA PRO A 272 -7.59 9.61 -22.72
C PRO A 272 -7.41 10.08 -21.28
N LEU A 273 -6.52 9.42 -20.55
CA LEU A 273 -6.10 9.87 -19.23
C LEU A 273 -5.48 11.27 -19.35
N THR A 274 -5.99 12.22 -18.57
CA THR A 274 -5.47 13.58 -18.55
C THR A 274 -4.55 13.75 -17.35
N ASP A 275 -3.26 14.03 -17.58
CA ASP A 275 -2.23 14.18 -16.54
C ASP A 275 -2.55 15.27 -15.51
N GLN A 276 -3.40 16.25 -15.86
CA GLN A 276 -3.86 17.29 -14.94
C GLN A 276 -4.63 16.74 -13.74
N LEU A 277 -5.18 15.52 -13.82
CA LEU A 277 -5.86 14.86 -12.70
C LEU A 277 -4.89 14.37 -11.62
N MET A 278 -3.59 14.22 -11.94
CA MET A 278 -2.57 13.82 -10.97
C MET A 278 -2.28 14.90 -9.93
N ASN A 279 -2.51 16.18 -10.27
CA ASN A 279 -2.26 17.31 -9.38
C ASN A 279 -3.49 17.74 -8.57
N ARG A 280 -4.62 17.04 -8.71
CA ARG A 280 -5.81 17.32 -7.91
C ARG A 280 -5.76 16.54 -6.60
N PRO A 281 -6.22 17.14 -5.49
CA PRO A 281 -6.37 16.41 -4.24
C PRO A 281 -7.34 15.23 -4.42
N LEU A 282 -7.17 14.21 -3.56
CA LEU A 282 -8.08 13.07 -3.51
C LEU A 282 -9.53 13.55 -3.33
N VAL A 283 -10.44 12.92 -4.05
CA VAL A 283 -11.88 13.11 -3.85
C VAL A 283 -12.28 12.04 -2.83
N GLY A 284 -12.46 12.47 -1.59
CA GLY A 284 -12.88 11.67 -0.43
C GLY A 284 -13.51 12.59 0.59
#